data_AF-A0A496WQE4-F1
#
_entry.id   AF-A0A496WQE4-F1
#
_cell.length_a   1.000
_cell.length_b   1.000
_cell.length_c   1.000
_cell.angle_alpha   90.00
_cell.angle_beta   90.00
_cell.angle_gamma   90.00
#
_symmetry.space_group_name_H-M   'P 1'
#
loop_
_entity.id
_entity.type
_entity.pdbx_description
1 polymer ?
#
loop_
_entity_poly.entity_id
_entity_poly.type
_entity_poly.pdbx_seq_one_letter_code
_entity_poly.pdbx_strand_id
1 'polypeptide(L)' 'MSYQRPVFKEQYENYIGGKWVAPVDGNYFEDTSPIDGELVTRIPQSTSKDIDLAVAAAWEAAPTWNKTTAAERS' A
#
# COMPACT_ATOMS: atom_id res chain seq x y z
N MET A 1 -16.80 -28.39 5.78
CA MET A 1 -16.56 -26.96 6.09
C MET A 1 -16.82 -26.18 4.82
N SER A 2 -17.78 -25.27 4.80
CA SER A 2 -18.01 -24.38 3.64
C SER A 2 -16.97 -23.26 3.68
N TYR A 3 -16.00 -23.30 2.77
CA TYR A 3 -15.07 -22.20 2.55
C TYR A 3 -15.77 -21.17 1.64
N GLN A 4 -15.99 -19.96 2.15
CA GLN A 4 -16.49 -18.83 1.38
C GLN A 4 -15.31 -17.88 1.13
N ARG A 5 -14.97 -17.66 -0.15
CA ARG A 5 -13.89 -16.72 -0.51
C ARG A 5 -14.29 -15.29 -0.09
N PRO A 6 -13.40 -14.53 0.56
CA PRO A 6 -13.62 -13.11 0.79
C PRO A 6 -13.63 -12.34 -0.53
N VAL A 7 -14.37 -11.23 -0.57
CA VAL A 7 -14.38 -10.31 -1.72
C VAL A 7 -13.32 -9.24 -1.50
N PHE A 8 -12.39 -9.13 -2.45
CA PHE A 8 -11.33 -8.11 -2.48
C PHE A 8 -11.58 -7.12 -3.62
N LYS A 9 -10.94 -5.95 -3.56
CA LYS A 9 -10.92 -5.04 -4.72
C LYS A 9 -10.07 -5.65 -5.82
N GLU A 10 -10.38 -5.32 -7.06
CA GLU A 10 -9.60 -5.80 -8.23
C GLU A 10 -8.18 -5.26 -8.23
N GLN A 11 -7.96 -4.07 -7.68
CA GLN A 11 -6.67 -3.40 -7.64
C GLN A 11 -6.52 -2.51 -6.40
N TYR A 12 -5.29 -2.42 -5.90
CA TYR A 12 -4.87 -1.49 -4.85
C TYR A 12 -3.76 -0.58 -5.34
N GLU A 13 -3.62 0.56 -4.67
CA GLU A 13 -2.62 1.59 -4.96
C GLU A 13 -1.64 1.73 -3.80
N ASN A 14 -0.52 2.42 -4.01
CA ASN A 14 0.37 2.80 -2.91
C ASN A 14 -0.34 3.83 -2.02
N TYR A 15 -0.11 3.78 -0.72
CA TYR A 15 -0.61 4.82 0.19
C TYR A 15 0.54 5.70 0.67
N ILE A 16 0.71 6.86 0.03
CA ILE A 16 1.85 7.76 0.24
C ILE A 16 1.32 9.15 0.61
N GLY A 17 1.83 9.70 1.71
CA GLY A 17 1.47 11.06 2.15
C GLY A 17 -0.02 11.26 2.42
N GLY A 18 -0.72 10.22 2.89
CA GLY A 18 -2.15 10.27 3.17
C GLY A 18 -3.06 10.14 1.94
N LYS A 19 -2.54 9.67 0.80
CA LYS A 19 -3.29 9.51 -0.45
C LYS A 19 -3.02 8.16 -1.09
N TRP A 20 -4.01 7.63 -1.81
CA TRP A 20 -3.85 6.49 -2.71
C TRP A 20 -3.23 6.98 -4.03
N VAL A 21 -2.10 6.40 -4.42
CA VAL A 21 -1.26 6.82 -5.54
C VAL A 21 -0.85 5.60 -6.35
N ALA A 22 -1.09 5.64 -7.66
CA ALA A 22 -0.63 4.59 -8.57
C ALA A 22 0.91 4.51 -8.61
N PRO A 23 1.50 3.32 -8.83
CA PRO A 23 2.94 3.18 -8.98
C PRO A 23 3.42 4.07 -10.14
N VAL A 24 4.56 4.75 -9.96
CA VAL A 24 5.06 5.74 -10.94
C VAL A 24 5.23 5.13 -12.33
N ASP A 25 5.72 3.89 -12.40
CA ASP A 25 5.94 3.18 -13.66
C ASP A 25 4.69 2.41 -14.15
N GLY A 26 3.57 2.48 -13.43
CA GLY A 26 2.29 1.87 -13.81
C GLY A 26 2.24 0.33 -13.75
N ASN A 27 3.28 -0.30 -13.20
CA ASN A 27 3.39 -1.75 -13.12
C ASN A 27 2.67 -2.32 -11.90
N TYR A 28 2.00 -3.46 -12.08
CA TYR A 28 1.30 -4.18 -11.01
C TYR A 28 1.63 -5.67 -11.05
N PHE A 29 1.65 -6.29 -9.87
CA PHE A 29 1.75 -7.73 -9.69
C PHE A 29 0.36 -8.34 -9.47
N GLU A 30 0.14 -9.52 -10.03
CA GLU A 30 -1.07 -10.31 -9.80
C GLU A 30 -0.90 -11.17 -8.54
N ASP A 31 -1.65 -10.86 -7.49
CA ASP A 31 -1.70 -11.66 -6.27
C ASP A 31 -2.67 -12.83 -6.49
N THR A 32 -2.12 -14.03 -6.60
CA THR A 32 -2.86 -15.26 -6.86
C THR A 32 -2.95 -16.11 -5.60
N SER A 33 -4.11 -16.70 -5.36
CA SER A 33 -4.33 -17.56 -4.20
C SER A 33 -3.50 -18.84 -4.29
N PRO A 34 -2.79 -19.24 -3.22
CA PRO A 34 -2.03 -20.49 -3.21
C PRO A 34 -2.93 -21.74 -3.09
N ILE A 35 -4.23 -21.55 -2.83
CA ILE A 35 -5.19 -22.65 -2.63
C ILE A 35 -5.69 -23.17 -3.98
N ASP A 36 -5.98 -22.27 -4.91
CA ASP A 36 -6.66 -22.57 -6.18
C ASP A 36 -6.00 -21.91 -7.40
N GLY A 37 -4.99 -21.06 -7.22
CA GLY A 37 -4.30 -20.35 -8.30
C GLY A 37 -5.10 -19.19 -8.90
N GLU A 38 -6.31 -18.91 -8.41
CA GLU A 38 -7.14 -17.84 -8.95
C GLU A 38 -6.63 -16.46 -8.50
N LEU A 39 -6.80 -15.46 -9.37
CA LEU A 39 -6.47 -14.07 -9.07
C LEU A 39 -7.29 -13.57 -7.88
N VAL A 40 -6.61 -13.04 -6.88
CA VAL A 40 -7.20 -12.38 -5.71
C VAL A 40 -7.30 -10.88 -5.97
N THR A 41 -6.19 -10.23 -6.34
CA THR A 41 -6.14 -8.78 -6.60
C THR A 41 -4.86 -8.39 -7.35
N ARG A 42 -4.74 -7.12 -7.74
CA ARG A 42 -3.52 -6.52 -8.26
C ARG A 42 -2.92 -5.54 -7.27
N ILE A 43 -1.62 -5.68 -7.01
CA ILE A 43 -0.86 -4.80 -6.12
C ILE A 43 0.23 -4.04 -6.88
N PRO A 44 0.57 -2.80 -6.48
CA PRO A 44 1.61 -2.03 -7.17
C PRO A 44 2.96 -2.76 -7.15
N GLN A 45 3.60 -2.87 -8.32
CA GLN A 45 4.99 -3.31 -8.41
C GLN A 45 5.91 -2.08 -8.32
N SER A 46 5.93 -1.50 -7.12
CA SER A 46 6.60 -0.24 -6.82
C SER A 46 8.11 -0.30 -7.09
N THR A 47 8.64 0.79 -7.63
CA THR A 47 10.07 0.92 -7.94
C THR A 47 10.76 1.89 -6.99
N SER A 48 12.06 2.14 -7.21
CA SER A 48 12.80 3.13 -6.41
C SER A 48 12.14 4.52 -6.44
N LYS A 49 11.45 4.87 -7.52
CA LYS A 49 10.73 6.15 -7.63
C LYS A 49 9.59 6.27 -6.63
N ASP A 50 8.80 5.21 -6.47
CA ASP A 50 7.72 5.16 -5.48
C ASP A 50 8.27 5.21 -4.05
N ILE A 51 9.41 4.54 -3.82
CA ILE A 51 10.11 4.56 -2.54
C ILE A 51 10.58 5.99 -2.22
N ASP A 52 11.18 6.69 -3.17
CA ASP A 52 11.64 8.07 -2.98
C ASP A 52 10.46 9.01 -2.65
N LEU A 53 9.31 8.85 -3.31
CA LEU A 53 8.08 9.60 -2.99
C LEU A 53 7.59 9.30 -1.56
N ALA A 54 7.57 8.02 -1.16
CA ALA A 54 7.17 7.60 0.16
C ALA A 54 8.08 8.17 1.26
N VAL A 55 9.39 8.11 1.04
CA VAL A 55 10.40 8.64 1.96
C VAL A 55 10.32 10.16 2.06
N ALA A 56 10.15 10.87 0.93
CA ALA A 56 9.96 12.31 0.93
C ALA A 56 8.72 12.71 1.75
N ALA A 57 7.58 12.07 1.52
CA ALA A 57 6.36 12.32 2.28
C ALA A 57 6.52 12.03 3.79
N ALA A 58 7.25 10.97 4.14
CA ALA A 58 7.57 10.67 5.54
C ALA A 58 8.45 11.76 6.18
N TRP A 59 9.45 12.26 5.47
CA TRP A 59 10.29 13.36 5.94
C TRP A 59 9.53 14.67 6.10
N GLU A 60 8.54 14.96 5.25
CA GLU A 60 7.66 16.12 5.41
C GLU A 60 6.80 16.02 6.67
N ALA A 61 6.33 14.82 7.04
CA ALA A 61 5.53 14.59 8.23
C ALA A 61 6.36 14.53 9.53
N ALA A 62 7.63 14.13 9.45
CA ALA A 62 8.49 13.88 10.60
C ALA A 62 8.60 15.05 11.60
N PRO A 63 8.75 16.33 11.21
CA PRO A 63 8.87 17.43 12.16
C PRO A 63 7.66 17.58 13.09
N THR A 64 6.46 17.33 12.57
CA THR A 64 5.22 17.40 13.37
C THR A 64 5.08 16.13 14.21
N TRP A 65 5.23 14.96 13.60
CA TRP A 65 5.11 13.67 14.29
C TRP A 65 6.10 13.50 15.44
N ASN A 66 7.33 14.01 15.27
CA ASN A 66 8.37 13.92 16.30
C ASN A 66 8.04 14.76 17.54
N LYS A 67 7.24 15.81 17.39
CA LYS A 67 6.80 16.71 18.48
C LYS A 67 5.48 16.26 19.13
N THR A 68 4.74 15.35 18.50
CA THR A 68 3.49 14.81 19.04
C THR A 68 3.76 14.06 20.35
N THR A 69 2.89 14.24 21.35
CA THR A 69 3.07 13.60 22.66
C THR A 69 2.86 12.08 22.58
N ALA A 70 3.24 11.34 23.63
CA ALA A 70 2.95 9.90 23.69
C ALA A 70 1.44 9.63 23.70
N ALA A 71 0.67 10.46 24.42
CA ALA A 71 -0.79 10.35 24.50
C ALA A 71 -1.49 10.55 23.15
N GLU A 72 -0.95 11.41 22.28
CA GLU A 72 -1.51 11.66 20.95
C GLU A 72 -1.04 10.65 19.88
N ARG A 73 0.00 9.83 20.18
CA ARG A 73 0.57 8.82 19.25
C ARG A 73 0.17 7.37 19.57
N SER A 74 -0.60 7.15 20.63
CA SER A 74 -1.00 5.80 21.12
C SER A 74 -2.34 5.33 20.60
#